data_AF-A0AAE3IV03-F1
#
_entry.id   AF-A0AAE3IV03-F1
#
_cell.length_a   1.000
_cell.length_b   1.000
_cell.length_c   1.000
_cell.angle_alpha   90.00
_cell.angle_beta   90.00
_cell.angle_gamma   90.00
#
_symmetry.space_group_name_H-M   'P 1'
#
loop_
_entity.id
_entity.type
_entity.pdbx_description
1 polymer ?
#
loop_
_entity_poly.entity_id
_entity_poly.type
_entity_poly.pdbx_seq_one_letter_code
_entity_poly.pdbx_strand_id
1 'polypeptide(L)' 'MNLGFGEIAVILIVALLLFGPSKLPKLGKAAGETLREFKKGMKNVIEDDDVNSKKTDS' A
#
# COMPACT_ATOMS: atom_id res chain seq x y z
N MET A 1 -29.88 0.08 -5.24
CA MET A 1 -29.07 -0.80 -6.11
C MET A 1 -27.74 -0.99 -5.41
N ASN A 2 -27.55 -2.14 -4.77
CA ASN A 2 -26.26 -2.45 -4.15
C ASN A 2 -25.39 -3.05 -5.25
N LEU A 3 -24.23 -2.46 -5.50
CA LEU A 3 -23.19 -3.07 -6.33
C LEU A 3 -22.86 -4.42 -5.72
N GLY A 4 -23.45 -5.47 -6.31
CA GLY A 4 -23.30 -6.82 -5.82
C GLY A 4 -21.91 -7.35 -6.16
N PHE A 5 -21.49 -8.39 -5.45
CA PHE A 5 -20.26 -9.12 -5.78
C PHE A 5 -20.19 -9.52 -7.27
N GLY A 6 -21.34 -9.82 -7.90
CA GLY A 6 -21.44 -10.12 -9.32
C GLY A 6 -21.04 -8.97 -10.25
N GLU A 7 -21.48 -7.73 -9.98
CA GLU A 7 -21.13 -6.56 -10.81
C GLU A 7 -19.63 -6.26 -10.72
N ILE A 8 -19.07 -6.32 -9.51
CA ILE A 8 -17.63 -6.15 -9.29
C ILE A 8 -16.83 -7.22 -10.02
N ALA A 9 -17.29 -8.49 -9.99
CA ALA A 9 -16.62 -9.59 -10.69
C ALA A 9 -16.61 -9.37 -12.21
N VAL A 10 -17.70 -8.89 -12.82
CA VAL A 10 -17.77 -8.58 -14.26
C VAL A 10 -16.78 -7.48 -14.63
N ILE A 11 -16.75 -6.39 -13.85
CA ILE A 11 -15.79 -5.28 -14.07
C ILE A 11 -14.35 -5.78 -13.96
N LEU A 12 -14.05 -6.61 -12.96
CA LEU A 12 -12.74 -7.22 -12.81
C LEU A 12 -12.37 -8.09 -14.00
N ILE A 13 -13.28 -8.91 -14.52
CA ILE A 13 -13.01 -9.73 -15.70
C ILE A 13 -12.66 -8.85 -16.90
N VAL A 14 -13.43 -7.79 -17.18
CA VAL A 14 -13.14 -6.85 -18.27
C VAL A 14 -11.78 -6.18 -18.07
N ALA A 15 -11.49 -5.71 -16.85
CA ALA A 15 -10.20 -5.11 -16.51
C ALA A 15 -9.03 -6.11 -16.68
N LEU A 16 -9.22 -7.38 -16.30
CA LEU A 16 -8.24 -8.45 -16.46
C LEU A 16 -8.00 -8.80 -17.94
N LEU A 17 -9.00 -8.66 -18.82
CA LEU A 17 -8.81 -8.83 -20.26
C LEU A 17 -8.00 -7.69 -20.87
N LEU A 18 -8.22 -6.44 -20.43
CA LEU A 18 -7.48 -5.27 -20.92
C LEU A 18 -6.04 -5.21 -20.37
N PHE A 19 -5.88 -5.41 -19.07
CA PHE A 19 -4.59 -5.29 -18.39
C PHE A 19 -3.83 -6.61 -18.31
N GLY A 20 -4.52 -7.74 -18.35
CA GLY A 20 -3.95 -9.07 -18.14
C GLY A 20 -3.89 -9.47 -16.65
N PRO A 21 -4.22 -10.72 -16.29
CA PRO A 21 -4.26 -11.17 -14.90
C PRO A 21 -2.90 -11.15 -14.20
N SER A 22 -1.80 -11.20 -14.97
CA SER A 22 -0.45 -11.15 -14.42
C SER A 22 0.01 -9.73 -14.08
N LYS A 23 -0.66 -8.67 -14.54
CA LYS A 23 -0.22 -7.28 -14.29
C LYS A 23 -0.67 -6.76 -12.94
N LEU A 24 -1.89 -7.07 -12.50
CA LEU A 24 -2.39 -6.62 -11.19
C LEU A 24 -1.51 -7.11 -10.02
N PRO A 25 -1.10 -8.40 -9.94
CA PRO A 25 -0.22 -8.87 -8.87
C PRO A 25 1.18 -8.25 -8.93
N LYS A 26 1.71 -7.99 -10.13
CA LYS A 26 3.02 -7.34 -10.31
C LYS A 26 3.00 -5.90 -9.84
N LEU A 27 1.96 -5.14 -10.20
CA LEU A 27 1.76 -3.77 -9.73
C LEU A 27 1.56 -3.73 -8.21
N GLY A 28 0.77 -4.67 -7.66
CA GLY A 28 0.58 -4.81 -6.22
C GLY A 28 1.87 -5.12 -5.46
N LYS A 29 2.74 -5.98 -6.00
CA LYS A 29 4.06 -6.25 -5.43
C LYS A 29 4.95 -5.00 -5.43
N ALA A 30 5.06 -4.31 -6.56
CA ALA A 30 5.89 -3.10 -6.67
C ALA A 30 5.39 -1.96 -5.76
N ALA A 31 4.07 -1.74 -5.73
CA ALA A 31 3.45 -0.77 -4.83
C ALA A 31 3.65 -1.20 -3.36
N GLY A 32 3.48 -2.48 -3.04
CA GLY A 32 3.66 -3.01 -1.69
C GLY A 32 5.10 -2.87 -1.17
N GLU A 33 6.10 -3.11 -2.03
CA GLU A 33 7.50 -2.85 -1.70
C GLU A 33 7.75 -1.37 -1.41
N THR A 34 7.22 -0.48 -2.26
CA THR A 34 7.31 0.98 -2.07
C THR A 34 6.67 1.40 -0.75
N LEU A 35 5.44 0.95 -0.45
CA LEU A 35 4.74 1.24 0.80
C LEU A 35 5.48 0.68 2.01
N ARG A 36 6.12 -0.49 1.88
CA ARG A 36 6.92 -1.10 2.95
C ARG A 36 8.15 -0.29 3.27
N GLU A 37 8.86 0.21 2.27
CA GLU A 37 10.01 1.10 2.47
C GLU A 37 9.58 2.45 3.02
N PHE A 38 8.50 3.02 2.50
CA PHE A 38 7.92 4.27 3.01
C PHE A 38 7.56 4.15 4.51
N LYS A 39 6.90 3.06 4.90
CA LYS A 39 6.57 2.78 6.31
C LYS A 39 7.81 2.65 7.19
N LYS A 40 8.87 2.01 6.70
CA LYS A 40 10.14 1.88 7.44
C LYS A 40 10.83 3.24 7.60
N GLY A 41 10.91 4.02 6.54
CA GLY A 41 11.47 5.37 6.57
C GLY A 41 10.74 6.27 7.56
N MET A 42 9.40 6.29 7.49
CA MET A 42 8.58 7.03 8.45
C MET A 42 8.77 6.56 9.90
N LYS A 43 8.86 5.25 10.15
CA LYS A 43 9.09 4.73 11.51
C LYS A 43 10.42 5.21 12.09
N ASN A 44 11.48 5.19 11.29
CA ASN A 44 12.79 5.68 11.74
C ASN A 44 12.76 7.19 12.04
N VAL A 45 12.07 7.98 11.21
CA VAL A 45 11.91 9.43 11.46
C VAL A 45 11.14 9.70 12.75
N ILE A 46 10.05 8.99 13.00
CA ILE A 46 9.25 9.13 14.22
C ILE A 46 10.06 8.69 15.46
N GLU A 47 10.80 7.59 15.36
CA GLU A 47 11.64 7.09 16.47
C GLU A 47 12.84 8.01 16.75
N ASP A 48 13.44 8.63 15.74
CA ASP A 48 14.53 9.59 15.92
C ASP A 48 14.05 10.91 16.58
N ASP A 49 12.82 11.36 16.29
CA ASP A 49 12.21 12.53 16.96
C ASP A 49 11.86 12.23 18.44
N ASP A 50 11.41 11.02 18.78
CA ASP A 50 11.09 10.61 20.16
C ASP A 50 12.35 10.45 21.05
N VAL A 51 13.49 10.05 20.47
CA VAL A 51 14.77 9.92 21.22
C VAL A 51 15.41 11.27 21.52
N ASN A 52 15.19 12.29 20.68
CA ASN A 52 15.73 13.64 20.90
C ASN A 52 14.94 14.44 21.97
N SER A 53 13.66 14.12 22.21
CA SER A 53 12.85 14.80 23.23
C SER A 53 13.16 14.40 24.69
N LYS A 54 13.98 13.37 24.95
CA LYS A 54 14.32 12.91 26.32
C LYS A 54 15.67 13.41 26.88
N LYS A 55 16.42 14.25 26.15
CA LYS A 55 17.77 14.71 26.57
C LYS A 55 17.86 16.20 26.95
N THR A 56 16.74 16.89 27.16
CA THR A 56 16.73 18.34 27.45
C THR A 56 16.14 18.73 28.80
N ASP A 57 15.86 17.75 29.67
CA ASP A 57 15.48 17.95 31.07
C ASP A 57 16.28 17.01 31.96
N SER A 58 17.57 17.26 32.12
CA SER A 58 18.43 16.74 33.21
C SER A 58 19.66 17.62 33.38
#